data_AF-D4XPZ2-F1
#
_entry.id   AF-D4XPZ2-F1
#
_cell.length_a   1.000
_cell.length_b   1.000
_cell.length_c   1.000
_cell.angle_alpha   90.00
_cell.angle_beta   90.00
_cell.angle_gamma   90.00
#
_symmetry.space_group_name_H-M   'P 1'
#
loop_
_entity.id
_entity.type
_entity.pdbx_description
1 polymer ?
#
loop_
_entity_poly.entity_id
_entity_poly.type
_entity_poly.pdbx_seq_one_letter_code
_entity_poly.pdbx_strand_id
1 'polypeptide(L)' 'MDKNFDSETYTVDKNLTDTLMWLMHHQEVFDSFHFDVHSQELSVTHAAGVDIIREGMFLNAKYGILVTSV' A
#
# COMPACT_ATOMS: atom_id res chain seq x y z
N MET A 1 8.14 -3.39 -18.19
CA MET A 1 6.74 -2.97 -18.33
C MET A 1 6.52 -1.89 -17.30
N ASP A 2 6.11 -0.70 -17.72
CA ASP A 2 5.73 0.37 -16.79
C ASP A 2 4.54 -0.09 -15.95
N LYS A 3 4.67 -0.04 -14.63
CA LYS A 3 3.55 -0.24 -13.71
C LYS A 3 2.72 1.04 -13.72
N ASN A 4 1.40 0.90 -13.79
CA ASN A 4 0.48 2.03 -13.70
C ASN A 4 0.21 2.35 -12.23
N PHE A 5 0.94 3.31 -11.67
CA PHE A 5 0.79 3.73 -10.28
C PHE A 5 -0.48 4.56 -10.03
N ASP A 6 -1.10 5.12 -11.07
CA ASP A 6 -2.37 5.84 -10.97
C ASP A 6 -3.59 4.89 -10.97
N SER A 7 -3.38 3.57 -11.10
CA SER A 7 -4.48 2.61 -11.00
C SER A 7 -5.00 2.55 -9.57
N GLU A 8 -6.33 2.53 -9.40
CA GLU A 8 -6.98 2.37 -8.09
C GLU A 8 -6.65 1.04 -7.39
N THR A 9 -6.03 0.08 -8.10
CA THR A 9 -5.73 -1.25 -7.58
C THR A 9 -4.27 -1.62 -7.82
N TYR A 10 -3.64 -2.25 -6.85
CA TYR A 10 -2.25 -2.66 -6.94
C TYR A 10 -2.00 -3.97 -6.17
N THR A 11 -1.30 -4.91 -6.78
CA THR A 11 -0.83 -6.12 -6.11
C THR A 11 0.59 -5.87 -5.63
N VAL A 12 0.80 -6.02 -4.32
CA VAL A 12 2.11 -5.86 -3.69
C VAL A 12 3.06 -6.90 -4.25
N ASP A 13 4.17 -6.43 -4.78
CA ASP A 13 5.23 -7.26 -5.30
C ASP A 13 6.50 -7.14 -4.44
N LYS A 14 7.56 -7.84 -4.84
CA LYS A 14 8.84 -7.87 -4.10
C LYS A 14 9.54 -6.52 -4.05
N ASN A 15 9.23 -5.61 -4.96
CA ASN A 15 9.84 -4.29 -5.00
C ASN A 15 9.05 -3.31 -4.12
N LEU A 16 9.54 -3.13 -2.89
CA LEU A 16 8.98 -2.16 -1.94
C LEU A 16 8.86 -0.74 -2.55
N THR A 17 9.79 -0.35 -3.42
CA THR A 17 9.76 0.98 -4.08
C THR A 17 8.48 1.17 -4.89
N ASP A 18 8.02 0.11 -5.56
CA ASP A 18 6.81 0.18 -6.39
C ASP A 18 5.57 0.29 -5.51
N THR A 19 5.54 -0.40 -4.36
CA THR A 19 4.46 -0.29 -3.38
C THR A 19 4.42 1.10 -2.75
N LEU A 20 5.58 1.66 -2.40
CA LEU A 20 5.68 3.01 -1.87
C LEU A 20 5.28 4.05 -2.91
N MET A 21 5.69 3.89 -4.17
CA MET A 21 5.27 4.80 -5.25
C MET A 21 3.77 4.76 -5.45
N TRP A 22 3.15 3.58 -5.44
CA TRP A 22 1.69 3.47 -5.49
C TRP A 22 1.04 4.20 -4.31
N LEU A 23 1.47 3.96 -3.07
CA LEU A 23 0.96 4.69 -1.91
C LEU A 23 1.12 6.22 -2.07
N MET A 24 2.26 6.68 -2.58
CA MET A 24 2.47 8.12 -2.79
C MET A 24 1.55 8.76 -3.84
N HIS A 25 0.99 7.97 -4.76
CA HIS A 25 -0.01 8.44 -5.73
C HIS A 25 -1.44 8.47 -5.15
N HIS A 26 -1.73 7.66 -4.15
CA HIS A 26 -3.07 7.52 -3.53
C HIS A 26 -3.06 7.99 -2.06
N GLN A 27 -2.53 9.18 -1.79
CA GLN A 27 -2.41 9.73 -0.42
C GLN A 27 -3.76 9.98 0.25
N GLU A 28 -4.85 10.00 -0.51
CA GLU A 28 -6.20 10.20 0.00
C GLU A 28 -6.77 8.97 0.73
N VAL A 29 -6.13 7.79 0.63
CA VAL A 29 -6.68 6.54 1.20
C VAL A 29 -6.02 6.07 2.50
N PHE A 30 -5.01 6.80 2.99
CA PHE A 30 -4.31 6.52 4.24
C PHE A 30 -3.79 7.81 4.90
N ASP A 31 -3.50 7.74 6.19
CA ASP A 31 -3.04 8.88 7.00
C ASP A 31 -1.50 8.91 7.11
N SER A 32 -0.88 7.74 7.26
CA SER A 32 0.58 7.62 7.32
C SER A 32 1.03 6.19 7.02
N PHE A 33 2.31 6.02 6.69
CA PHE A 33 2.96 4.71 6.67
C PHE A 33 4.26 4.73 7.45
N HIS A 34 4.65 3.57 7.96
CA HIS A 34 5.89 3.34 8.70
C HIS A 34 6.57 2.10 8.16
N PHE A 35 7.87 2.20 7.88
CA PHE A 35 8.68 1.05 7.48
C PHE A 35 9.67 0.70 8.59
N ASP A 36 9.54 -0.49 9.15
CA ASP A 36 10.51 -1.04 10.10
C ASP A 36 11.59 -1.81 9.33
N VAL A 37 12.81 -1.28 9.36
CA VAL A 37 13.97 -1.87 8.65
C VAL A 37 14.43 -3.19 9.28
N HIS A 38 14.18 -3.41 10.57
CA HIS A 38 14.61 -4.61 11.29
C HIS A 38 13.71 -5.81 10.94
N SER A 39 12.39 -5.62 10.92
CA SER A 39 11.43 -6.66 10.53
C SER A 39 11.13 -6.71 9.03
N GLN A 40 11.54 -5.68 8.28
CA GLN A 40 11.16 -5.46 6.88
C GLN A 40 9.63 -5.38 6.69
N GLU A 41 8.94 -4.74 7.63
CA GLU A 41 7.48 -4.59 7.59
C GLU A 41 7.07 -3.16 7.28
N LEU A 42 6.17 -3.03 6.29
CA LEU A 42 5.50 -1.78 5.96
C LEU A 42 4.13 -1.77 6.63
N SER A 43 3.92 -0.85 7.57
CA SER A 43 2.63 -0.62 8.22
C SER A 43 1.99 0.63 7.64
N VAL A 44 0.71 0.56 7.26
CA VAL A 44 -0.06 1.69 6.74
C VAL A 44 -1.23 1.96 7.68
N THR A 45 -1.32 3.20 8.16
CA THR A 45 -2.41 3.68 9.02
C THR A 45 -3.44 4.39 8.16
N HIS A 46 -4.71 4.03 8.29
CA HIS A 46 -5.85 4.59 7.57
C HIS A 46 -7.08 4.66 8.49
N ALA A 47 -8.19 5.21 8.00
CA ALA A 47 -9.41 5.42 8.79
C ALA A 47 -10.00 4.16 9.46
N ALA A 48 -9.70 2.95 8.94
CA ALA A 48 -10.20 1.69 9.49
C ALA A 48 -9.21 0.97 10.43
N GLY A 49 -7.97 1.48 10.58
CA GLY A 49 -6.97 0.89 11.45
C GLY A 49 -5.55 0.95 10.87
N VAL A 50 -4.75 -0.06 11.21
CA VAL A 50 -3.39 -0.22 10.71
C VAL A 50 -3.27 -1.59 10.05
N ASP A 51 -2.83 -1.59 8.80
CA ASP A 51 -2.56 -2.80 8.02
C ASP A 51 -1.06 -3.00 7.80
N ILE A 52 -0.61 -4.25 7.90
CA ILE A 52 0.77 -4.64 7.56
C ILE A 52 0.78 -5.14 6.12
N ILE A 53 1.44 -4.40 5.24
CA ILE A 53 1.51 -4.68 3.81
C ILE A 53 2.58 -5.74 3.53
N ARG A 54 2.19 -6.79 2.80
CA ARG A 54 3.04 -7.95 2.47
C ARG A 54 2.94 -8.30 1.00
N GLU A 55 3.99 -8.91 0.45
CA GLU A 55 3.99 -9.44 -0.92
C GLU A 55 2.76 -10.32 -1.16
N GLY A 56 2.09 -10.11 -2.29
CA GLY A 56 0.89 -10.84 -2.69
C GLY A 56 -0.42 -10.18 -2.23
N MET A 57 -0.39 -9.25 -1.28
CA MET A 57 -1.60 -8.53 -0.87
C MET A 57 -2.16 -7.68 -2.01
N PHE A 58 -3.47 -7.60 -2.07
CA PHE A 58 -4.18 -6.72 -3.00
C PHE A 58 -4.58 -5.43 -2.30
N LEU A 59 -4.08 -4.29 -2.80
CA LEU A 59 -4.40 -2.95 -2.34
C LEU A 59 -5.46 -2.33 -3.26
N ASN A 60 -6.43 -1.66 -2.66
CA ASN A 60 -7.50 -0.98 -3.38
C ASN A 60 -7.80 0.40 -2.76
N ALA A 61 -7.76 1.43 -3.59
CA ALA A 61 -8.02 2.84 -3.26
C ALA A 61 -9.44 3.31 -3.61
N LYS A 62 -10.24 2.50 -4.30
CA LYS A 62 -11.54 2.87 -4.91
C LYS A 62 -12.61 3.38 -3.94
N TYR A 63 -12.46 3.09 -2.65
CA TYR A 63 -13.44 3.46 -1.61
C TYR A 63 -12.95 4.60 -0.70
N GLY A 64 -11.84 5.26 -1.01
CA GLY A 64 -11.25 6.29 -0.14
C GLY A 64 -10.66 5.74 1.17
N ILE A 65 -10.54 4.42 1.28
CA ILE A 65 -9.92 3.71 2.39
C ILE A 65 -9.09 2.59 1.76
N LEU A 66 -7.86 2.42 2.23
CA LEU A 66 -7.05 1.28 1.85
C LEU A 66 -7.76 -0.02 2.26
N VAL A 67 -8.13 -0.83 1.28
CA VAL A 67 -8.60 -2.19 1.52
C VAL A 67 -7.48 -3.16 1.17
N THR A 68 -7.08 -3.96 2.15
CA THR A 68 -6.14 -5.06 1.97
C THR A 68 -6.87 -6.40 1.97
N SER A 69 -6.58 -7.25 0.99
CA SER A 69 -7.08 -8.62 0.92
C SER A 69 -5.92 -9.60 0.77
N VAL A 70 -6.05 -10.76 1.42
CA VAL A 70 -5.11 -11.89 1.38
C VAL A 70 -5.53 -12.89 0.31
#